data_AF-A0A974GUX2-F1
#
_entry.id   AF-A0A974GUX2-F1
#
_cell.length_a   1.000
_cell.length_b   1.000
_cell.length_c   1.000
_cell.angle_alpha   90.00
_cell.angle_beta   90.00
_cell.angle_gamma   90.00
#
_symmetry.space_group_name_H-M   'P 1'
#
loop_
_entity.id
_entity.type
_entity.pdbx_description
1 polymer ?
#
loop_
_entity_poly.entity_id
_entity_poly.type
_entity_poly.pdbx_seq_one_letter_code
_entity_poly.pdbx_strand_id
1 'polypeptide(L)'
;MNRIKELRLEKNISQNDLAKLLNTSQQSISFYETGKRDPDTKTLDILSGYFNVSIDYLLCKSNIRNPEKLLNDYNSLSEESKKQLEKYIELLKIKDANDRNKDKMSLTSE
;
A
#
# COMPACT_ATOMS: atom_id res chain seq x y z
N MET A 1 -2.77 13.97 -1.44
CA MET A 1 -2.57 12.66 -0.77
C MET A 1 -1.29 12.09 -1.33
N ASN A 2 -0.31 11.75 -0.49
CA ASN A 2 1.02 11.35 -0.94
C ASN A 2 1.59 10.29 0.01
N ARG A 3 1.92 9.11 -0.52
CA ARG A 3 2.30 7.95 0.28
C ARG A 3 3.65 8.12 0.97
N ILE A 4 4.57 8.89 0.41
CA ILE A 4 5.86 9.19 1.04
C ILE A 4 5.64 9.93 2.36
N LYS A 5 4.78 10.96 2.35
CA LYS A 5 4.42 11.71 3.56
C LYS A 5 3.76 10.81 4.60
N GLU A 6 2.79 10.00 4.19
CA GLU A 6 2.07 9.08 5.07
C GLU A 6 3.03 8.09 5.75
N LEU A 7 3.88 7.43 4.97
CA LEU A 7 4.85 6.46 5.47
C LEU A 7 5.90 7.11 6.37
N ARG A 8 6.34 8.33 6.05
CA ARG A 8 7.26 9.09 6.89
C ARG A 8 6.65 9.38 8.27
N LEU A 9 5.39 9.80 8.30
CA LEU A 9 4.66 10.07 9.54
C LEU A 9 4.42 8.78 10.34
N GLU A 10 4.07 7.68 9.68
CA GLU A 10 3.92 6.37 10.33
C GLU A 10 5.22 5.89 10.99
N LYS A 11 6.37 6.16 10.39
CA LYS A 11 7.69 5.87 10.96
C LYS A 11 8.14 6.89 12.03
N ASN A 12 7.36 7.95 12.27
CA ASN A 12 7.68 9.03 13.21
C ASN A 12 9.01 9.75 12.95
N ILE A 13 9.36 9.97 11.68
CA ILE A 13 10.61 10.69 11.31
C ILE A 13 10.31 12.06 10.68
N SER A 14 11.23 13.01 10.84
CA SER A 14 11.10 14.34 10.23
C SER A 14 11.48 14.32 8.74
N GLN A 15 11.12 15.37 7.99
CA GLN A 15 11.58 15.52 6.60
C GLN A 15 13.12 15.63 6.53
N ASN A 16 13.77 16.18 7.55
CA ASN A 16 15.23 16.23 7.64
C ASN A 16 15.84 14.84 7.80
N ASP A 17 15.21 13.95 8.58
CA ASP A 17 15.71 12.60 8.79
C ASP A 17 15.59 11.77 7.50
N LEU A 18 14.46 11.91 6.80
CA LEU A 18 14.29 11.28 5.49
C LEU A 18 15.26 11.86 4.44
N ALA A 19 15.54 13.16 4.51
CA ALA A 19 16.52 13.80 3.63
C ALA A 19 17.94 13.24 3.84
N LYS A 20 18.34 13.00 5.09
CA LYS A 20 19.62 12.35 5.42
C LYS A 20 19.69 10.94 4.86
N LEU A 21 18.62 10.15 5.00
CA LEU A 21 18.54 8.79 4.44
C LEU A 21 18.75 8.80 2.92
N LEU A 22 18.12 9.74 2.23
CA LEU A 22 18.18 9.86 0.77
C LEU A 22 19.38 10.68 0.27
N ASN A 23 20.25 11.15 1.15
CA ASN A 23 21.36 12.05 0.84
C ASN A 23 20.91 13.24 -0.03
N THR A 24 19.84 13.91 0.38
CA THR A 24 19.22 15.04 -0.33
C THR A 24 18.86 16.18 0.63
N SER A 25 18.26 17.25 0.12
CA SER A 25 17.78 18.36 0.93
C SER A 25 16.36 18.12 1.46
N GLN A 26 16.04 18.70 2.61
CA GLN A 26 14.67 18.69 3.14
C GLN A 26 13.66 19.35 2.20
N GLN A 27 14.11 20.33 1.41
CA GLN A 27 13.30 20.93 0.34
C GLN A 27 12.92 19.89 -0.73
N SER A 28 13.84 18.99 -1.10
CA SER A 28 13.53 17.92 -2.06
C SER A 28 12.47 16.96 -1.50
N ILE A 29 12.57 16.60 -0.21
CA ILE A 29 11.53 15.81 0.47
C ILE A 29 10.18 16.52 0.46
N SER A 30 10.17 17.82 0.77
CA SER A 30 8.96 18.64 0.70
C SER A 30 8.35 18.65 -0.71
N PHE A 31 9.18 18.74 -1.76
CA PHE A 31 8.69 18.66 -3.14
C PHE A 31 8.12 17.29 -3.50
N TYR A 32 8.72 16.20 -3.04
CA TYR A 32 8.17 14.87 -3.21
C TYR A 32 6.81 14.74 -2.51
N GLU A 33 6.71 15.18 -1.26
CA GLU A 33 5.50 15.07 -0.44
C GLU A 33 4.34 15.94 -0.94
N THR A 34 4.67 17.03 -1.64
CA THR A 34 3.70 17.97 -2.23
C THR A 34 3.41 17.69 -3.71
N GLY A 35 4.12 16.74 -4.33
CA GLY A 35 3.99 16.42 -5.76
C GLY A 35 4.55 17.51 -6.69
N LYS A 36 5.38 18.44 -6.17
CA LYS A 36 6.04 19.47 -7.00
C LYS A 36 7.18 18.89 -7.83
N ARG A 37 7.72 17.73 -7.42
CA ARG A 37 8.77 16.99 -8.11
C ARG A 37 8.54 15.52 -7.83
N ASP A 38 8.75 14.67 -8.82
CA ASP A 38 8.74 13.23 -8.61
C ASP A 38 10.13 12.73 -8.17
N PRO A 39 10.20 11.73 -7.28
CA PRO A 39 11.45 11.06 -6.98
C PRO A 39 11.95 10.29 -8.21
N ASP A 40 13.27 10.24 -8.41
CA ASP A 40 13.85 9.41 -9.46
C ASP A 40 13.79 7.92 -9.10
N THR A 41 14.11 7.05 -10.06
CA THR A 41 14.05 5.59 -9.88
C THR A 41 14.90 5.11 -8.71
N LYS A 42 16.09 5.70 -8.52
CA LYS A 42 16.99 5.34 -7.41
C LYS A 42 16.40 5.72 -6.06
N THR A 43 15.78 6.89 -5.97
CA THR A 43 15.09 7.36 -4.76
C THR A 43 13.89 6.48 -4.46
N LEU A 44 13.11 6.11 -5.48
CA LEU A 44 11.97 5.20 -5.33
C LEU A 44 12.41 3.82 -4.81
N ASP A 45 13.53 3.29 -5.29
CA ASP A 45 14.10 2.01 -4.83
C ASP A 45 14.56 2.06 -3.36
N ILE A 46 15.21 3.15 -2.94
CA ILE A 46 15.60 3.31 -1.53
C ILE A 46 14.36 3.44 -0.64
N LEU A 47 13.36 4.21 -1.07
CA LEU A 47 12.12 4.41 -0.31
C LEU A 47 11.30 3.11 -0.21
N SER A 48 11.23 2.33 -1.28
CA SER A 48 10.48 1.06 -1.32
C SER A 48 11.09 0.07 -0.33
N GLY A 49 12.42 -0.06 -0.31
CA GLY A 49 13.15 -0.89 0.64
C GLY A 49 13.00 -0.39 2.08
N TYR A 50 13.20 0.90 2.33
CA TYR A 50 13.14 1.48 3.67
C TYR A 50 11.77 1.36 4.33
N PHE A 51 10.70 1.59 3.56
CA PHE A 51 9.33 1.48 4.06
C PHE A 51 8.73 0.08 3.91
N ASN A 52 9.44 -0.86 3.29
CA ASN A 52 8.97 -2.22 2.97
C ASN A 52 7.64 -2.21 2.21
N VAL A 53 7.58 -1.43 1.13
CA VAL A 53 6.44 -1.30 0.24
C VAL A 53 6.89 -1.40 -1.22
N SER A 54 5.97 -1.69 -2.12
CA SER A 54 6.20 -1.65 -3.56
C SER A 54 6.31 -0.21 -4.08
N ILE A 55 7.01 -0.04 -5.21
CA ILE A 55 7.05 1.26 -5.91
C ILE A 55 5.64 1.67 -6.38
N ASP A 56 4.82 0.71 -6.82
CA ASP A 56 3.43 1.00 -7.21
C ASP A 56 2.60 1.55 -6.04
N TYR A 57 2.84 1.07 -4.82
CA TYR A 57 2.24 1.67 -3.63
C TYR A 57 2.73 3.10 -3.44
N LEU A 58 4.04 3.37 -3.51
CA LEU A 58 4.60 4.72 -3.36
C LEU A 58 4.02 5.73 -4.37
N LEU A 59 3.79 5.28 -5.60
CA LEU A 59 3.23 6.07 -6.70
C LEU A 59 1.69 6.13 -6.69
N CYS A 60 1.04 5.65 -5.63
CA CYS A 60 -0.42 5.59 -5.51
C CYS A 60 -1.12 4.77 -6.62
N LYS A 61 -0.42 3.86 -7.29
CA LYS A 61 -0.98 2.95 -8.31
C LYS A 61 -1.60 1.69 -7.70
N SER A 62 -1.29 1.41 -6.44
CA SER A 62 -1.84 0.30 -5.68
C SER A 62 -2.17 0.71 -4.25
N ASN A 63 -3.22 0.10 -3.69
CA ASN A 63 -3.53 0.18 -2.26
C ASN A 63 -2.85 -0.94 -1.44
N ILE A 64 -2.23 -1.90 -2.11
CA ILE A 64 -1.51 -3.01 -1.48
C ILE A 64 -0.07 -2.56 -1.26
N ARG A 65 0.34 -2.47 0.01
CA ARG A 65 1.70 -2.04 0.40
C ARG A 65 2.77 -2.89 -0.26
N ASN A 66 2.72 -4.20 -0.03
CA ASN A 66 3.69 -5.14 -0.56
C ASN A 66 2.96 -6.38 -1.08
N PRO A 67 2.67 -6.46 -2.40
CA PRO A 67 1.99 -7.61 -2.99
C PRO A 67 2.85 -8.88 -2.95
N GLU A 68 4.18 -8.74 -3.03
CA GLU A 68 5.09 -9.90 -3.00
C GLU A 68 5.03 -10.62 -1.66
N LYS A 69 4.86 -9.89 -0.55
CA LYS A 69 4.74 -10.51 0.77
C LYS A 69 3.56 -11.50 0.83
N LEU A 70 2.38 -11.08 0.36
CA LEU A 70 1.19 -11.94 0.35
C LEU A 70 1.40 -13.17 -0.55
N LEU A 71 2.06 -12.97 -1.70
CA LEU A 71 2.35 -14.06 -2.63
C LEU A 71 3.37 -15.06 -2.04
N ASN A 72 4.40 -14.56 -1.35
CA ASN A 72 5.38 -15.40 -0.67
C ASN A 72 4.75 -16.20 0.46
N ASP A 73 3.92 -15.54 1.28
CA ASP A 73 3.15 -16.20 2.33
C ASP A 73 2.26 -17.30 1.72
N TYR A 74 1.53 -17.01 0.64
CA TYR A 74 0.73 -18.01 -0.09
C TYR A 74 1.56 -19.18 -0.63
N ASN A 75 2.70 -18.91 -1.27
CA ASN A 75 3.57 -19.93 -1.84
C ASN A 75 4.20 -20.83 -0.77
N SER A 76 4.37 -20.33 0.46
CA SER A 76 4.88 -21.10 1.59
C SER A 76 3.86 -22.08 2.21
N LEU A 77 2.58 -21.98 1.82
CA LEU A 77 1.52 -22.84 2.34
C LEU A 77 1.54 -24.23 1.70
N SER A 78 1.04 -25.22 2.45
CA SER A 78 0.74 -26.54 1.89
C SER A 78 -0.41 -26.46 0.88
N GLU A 79 -0.49 -27.42 -0.06
CA GLU A 79 -1.58 -27.48 -1.04
C GLU A 79 -2.97 -27.56 -0.39
N GLU A 80 -3.09 -28.25 0.75
CA GLU A 80 -4.35 -28.30 1.50
C GLU A 80 -4.71 -26.93 2.08
N SER A 81 -3.72 -26.24 2.67
CA SER A 81 -3.92 -24.89 3.20
C SER A 81 -4.27 -23.87 2.09
N LYS A 82 -3.68 -24.01 0.89
CA LYS A 82 -4.02 -23.17 -0.27
C LYS A 82 -5.48 -23.35 -0.68
N LYS A 83 -5.96 -24.60 -0.80
CA LYS A 83 -7.37 -24.90 -1.10
C LYS A 83 -8.33 -24.32 -0.06
N GLN A 84 -7.97 -24.42 1.21
CA GLN A 84 -8.77 -23.83 2.30
C GLN A 84 -8.85 -22.31 2.18
N LEU A 85 -7.71 -21.66 1.89
CA LEU A 85 -7.66 -20.22 1.68
C LEU A 85 -8.48 -19.78 0.47
N GLU A 86 -8.41 -20.50 -0.65
CA GLU A 86 -9.22 -20.22 -1.85
C GLU A 86 -10.71 -20.28 -1.54
N LYS A 87 -11.16 -21.34 -0.86
CA LYS A 87 -12.55 -21.48 -0.42
C LYS A 87 -12.96 -20.33 0.51
N TYR A 88 -12.08 -19.94 1.43
CA TYR A 88 -12.37 -18.84 2.36
C TYR A 88 -12.49 -17.49 1.64
N ILE A 89 -11.60 -17.21 0.67
CA ILE A 89 -11.69 -16.02 -0.18
C ILE A 89 -13.01 -15.99 -0.95
N GLU A 90 -13.46 -17.12 -1.49
CA GLU A 90 -14.75 -17.23 -2.18
C GLU A 90 -15.92 -16.89 -1.24
N LEU A 91 -15.94 -17.45 -0.03
CA LEU A 91 -16.96 -17.15 0.98
C LEU A 91 -17.01 -15.65 1.32
N LEU A 92 -15.86 -15.00 1.50
CA LEU A 92 -15.78 -13.58 1.78
C LEU A 92 -16.33 -12.73 0.61
N LYS A 93 -16.01 -13.08 -0.64
CA LYS A 93 -16.55 -12.38 -1.82
C LYS A 93 -18.08 -12.44 -1.89
N ILE A 94 -18.66 -13.58 -1.55
CA ILE A 94 -20.12 -13.76 -1.49
C ILE A 94 -20.71 -12.86 -0.40
N LYS A 95 -20.11 -12.88 0.79
CA LYS A 95 -20.54 -12.02 1.91
C LYS A 95 -20.55 -10.54 1.53
N ASP A 96 -19.45 -10.04 0.97
CA ASP A 96 -19.32 -8.63 0.57
C ASP A 96 -20.29 -8.25 -0.57
N ALA A 97 -20.62 -9.18 -1.46
CA ALA A 97 -21.64 -8.95 -2.49
C ALA A 97 -23.05 -8.84 -1.88
N ASN A 98 -23.37 -9.70 -0.91
CA ASN A 98 -24.67 -9.67 -0.22
C ASN A 98 -24.85 -8.41 0.62
N ASP A 99 -23.81 -7.98 1.34
CA ASP A 99 -23.85 -6.76 2.14
C ASP A 99 -24.14 -5.53 1.26
N ARG A 100 -23.47 -5.41 0.11
CA ARG A 100 -23.73 -4.33 -0.87
C ARG A 100 -25.14 -4.34 -1.46
N ASN A 101 -25.75 -5.52 -1.64
CA ASN A 101 -27.12 -5.63 -2.14
C ASN A 101 -28.14 -5.23 -1.08
N LYS A 102 -27.88 -5.53 0.20
CA LYS A 102 -28.71 -5.14 1.33
C LYS A 102 -28.74 -3.62 1.53
N ASP A 103 -27.59 -2.97 1.36
CA ASP A 103 -27.48 -1.50 1.44
C ASP A 103 -28.25 -0.81 0.30
N LYS A 104 -28.20 -1.36 -0.92
CA LYS A 104 -28.96 -0.82 -2.07
C LYS A 104 -30.47 -0.97 -1.92
N MET A 105 -30.96 -2.10 -1.40
CA MET A 105 -32.41 -2.30 -1.16
C MET A 105 -32.95 -1.36 -0.07
N SER A 106 -32.12 -1.00 0.92
CA SER A 106 -32.50 -0.06 1.98
C SER A 106 -32.65 1.38 1.46
N LEU A 107 -31.90 1.76 0.42
CA LEU A 107 -31.91 3.11 -0.17
C LEU A 107 -33.00 3.34 -1.22
N THR A 108 -33.61 2.27 -1.76
CA THR A 108 -34.70 2.37 -2.74
C THR A 108 -36.10 2.31 -2.10
N SER A 109 -36.17 2.35 -0.77
CA SER A 109 -37.40 2.20 0.02
C SER A 109 -37.96 3.51 0.56
N GLU A 110 -37.37 4.66 0.20
CA GLU A 110 -37.84 6.03 0.51
C GLU A 110 -38.24 6.77 -0.78
#